data_AF-A0A2V4E9W1-F1
#
_entry.id   AF-A0A2V4E9W1-F1
#
_cell.length_a   1.000
_cell.length_b   1.000
_cell.length_c   1.000
_cell.angle_alpha   90.00
_cell.angle_beta   90.00
_cell.angle_gamma   90.00
#
_symmetry.space_group_name_H-M   'P 1'
#
loop_
_entity.id
_entity.type
_entity.pdbx_description
1 polymer ?
#
loop_
_entity_poly.entity_id
_entity_poly.type
_entity_poly.pdbx_seq_one_letter_code
_entity_poly.pdbx_strand_id
1 'polypeptide(L)' 'MAPQPTERFYTIGYTPQGIKPNPRPQLTIKGRWLEQLGFTTGQVVTIIAKEGKLIIELAK' A
#
# COMPACT_ATOMS: atom_id res chain seq x y z
N MET A 1 -19.30 15.92 1.63
CA MET A 1 -17.94 16.49 1.72
C MET A 1 -16.99 15.39 1.26
N ALA A 2 -16.46 15.48 0.03
CA ALA A 2 -15.63 14.41 -0.53
C ALA A 2 -14.34 14.28 0.31
N PRO A 3 -13.90 13.07 0.67
CA PRO A 3 -12.64 12.88 1.36
C PRO A 3 -11.51 13.37 0.44
N GLN A 4 -10.79 14.40 0.87
CA GLN A 4 -9.66 14.91 0.11
C GLN A 4 -8.53 13.88 0.14
N PRO A 5 -7.95 13.48 -1.01
CA PRO A 5 -6.78 12.59 -1.01
C PRO A 5 -5.65 13.30 -0.27
N THR A 6 -5.34 12.83 0.94
CA THR A 6 -4.19 13.34 1.68
C THR A 6 -2.95 12.69 1.09
N GLU A 7 -2.15 13.45 0.34
CA GLU A 7 -0.83 13.01 -0.08
C GLU A 7 0.04 12.80 1.17
N ARG A 8 0.62 11.59 1.30
CA ARG A 8 1.41 11.21 2.47
C ARG A 8 2.80 10.75 2.02
N PHE A 9 3.83 11.33 2.62
CA PHE A 9 5.22 10.98 2.37
C PHE A 9 5.67 9.88 3.32
N TYR A 10 6.15 8.77 2.78
CA TYR A 10 6.76 7.67 3.52
C TYR A 10 8.15 7.39 2.96
N THR A 11 9.13 7.16 3.84
CA THR A 11 10.45 6.70 3.41
C THR A 11 10.46 5.19 3.28
N ILE A 12 10.93 4.68 2.14
CA ILE A 12 11.14 3.24 1.96
C ILE A 12 12.33 2.80 2.81
N GLY A 13 12.07 1.96 3.81
CA GLY A 13 13.10 1.31 4.61
C GLY A 13 13.10 -0.19 4.34
N TYR A 14 14.24 -0.74 3.94
CA TYR A 14 14.44 -2.18 3.89
C TYR A 14 15.07 -2.63 5.21
N THR A 15 14.38 -3.49 5.94
CA THR A 15 15.01 -4.20 7.06
C THR A 15 15.55 -5.52 6.51
N PRO A 16 16.88 -5.70 6.37
CA PRO A 16 17.43 -6.99 6.01
C PRO A 16 17.14 -7.96 7.17
N GLN A 17 16.12 -8.81 6.98
CA GLN A 17 15.76 -9.77 8.00
C GLN A 17 16.69 -10.98 7.86
N GLY A 18 17.79 -10.94 8.62
CA GLY A 18 18.72 -12.05 8.72
C GLY A 18 17.96 -13.35 9.02
N ILE A 19 18.28 -14.40 8.26
CA ILE A 19 17.95 -15.82 8.48
C ILE A 19 16.67 -16.36 7.81
N LYS A 20 15.68 -15.54 7.38
CA LYS A 20 14.50 -16.10 6.66
C LYS A 20 14.65 -16.05 5.14
N PRO A 21 14.32 -17.12 4.40
CA PRO A 21 14.35 -17.13 2.94
C PRO A 21 13.39 -16.07 2.41
N ASN A 22 13.95 -15.06 1.76
CA ASN A 22 13.35 -13.98 1.00
C ASN A 22 11.85 -13.75 1.24
N PRO A 23 11.44 -12.99 2.27
CA PRO A 23 10.04 -12.65 2.45
C PRO A 23 9.57 -11.88 1.21
N ARG A 24 8.36 -12.19 0.74
CA ARG A 24 7.73 -11.41 -0.33
C ARG A 24 7.77 -9.93 0.04
N PRO A 25 8.03 -9.02 -0.92
CA PRO A 25 8.03 -7.59 -0.64
C PRO A 25 6.68 -7.20 -0.02
N GLN A 26 6.74 -6.50 1.11
CA GLN A 26 5.57 -6.05 1.85
C GLN A 26 5.62 -4.53 2.01
N LEU A 27 4.52 -3.86 1.70
CA LEU A 27 4.32 -2.45 1.97
C LEU A 27 3.26 -2.30 3.06
N THR A 28 3.69 -1.96 4.27
CA THR A 28 2.77 -1.76 5.39
C THR A 28 2.33 -0.30 5.44
N ILE A 29 1.10 -0.03 5.01
CA ILE A 29 0.47 1.30 5.11
C ILE A 29 -0.19 1.41 6.48
N LYS A 30 0.27 2.34 7.32
CA LYS A 30 -0.30 2.56 8.66
C LYS A 30 -1.43 3.59 8.64
N GLY A 31 -2.47 3.33 9.45
CA GLY A 31 -3.61 4.22 9.70
C GLY A 31 -4.90 3.76 9.01
N ARG A 32 -6.06 4.30 9.45
CA ARG A 32 -7.39 3.99 8.91
C ARG A 32 -7.81 4.85 7.71
N TRP A 33 -6.86 5.54 7.09
CA TRP A 33 -7.15 6.46 5.98
C TRP A 33 -7.45 5.73 4.66
N LEU A 34 -7.01 4.48 4.52
CA LEU A 34 -7.39 3.62 3.39
C LEU A 34 -8.90 3.36 3.35
N GLU A 35 -9.54 3.17 4.51
CA GLU A 35 -11.00 3.00 4.60
C GLU A 35 -11.74 4.26 4.09
N GLN A 36 -11.20 5.45 4.35
CA GLN A 36 -11.77 6.72 3.86
C GLN A 36 -11.65 6.88 2.34
N LEU A 37 -10.69 6.20 1.72
CA LEU A 37 -10.53 6.11 0.27
C LEU A 37 -11.32 4.94 -0.35
N GLY A 38 -12.06 4.19 0.46
CA GLY A 38 -12.88 3.06 0.00
C GLY A 38 -12.16 1.71 -0.07
N PHE A 39 -10.94 1.59 0.47
CA PHE A 39 -10.25 0.31 0.63
C PHE A 39 -10.62 -0.31 1.99
N THR A 40 -11.47 -1.32 1.98
CA THR A 40 -11.91 -2.08 3.15
C THR A 40 -11.38 -3.51 3.13
N THR A 41 -11.41 -4.19 4.28
CA THR A 41 -10.94 -5.56 4.40
C THR A 41 -11.79 -6.54 3.59
N GLY A 42 -11.16 -7.55 3.00
CA GLY A 42 -11.83 -8.56 2.18
C GLY A 42 -12.11 -8.15 0.74
N GLN A 43 -11.77 -6.91 0.34
CA GLN A 43 -11.84 -6.49 -1.05
C GLN A 43 -10.62 -6.95 -1.85
N VAL A 44 -10.86 -7.28 -3.12
CA VAL A 44 -9.80 -7.55 -4.08
C VAL A 44 -9.27 -6.21 -4.60
N VAL A 45 -7.95 -6.07 -4.63
CA VAL A 45 -7.28 -4.88 -5.17
C VAL A 45 -6.26 -5.28 -6.22
N THR A 46 -6.08 -4.43 -7.21
CA THR A 46 -5.05 -4.56 -8.24
C THR A 46 -3.86 -3.69 -7.87
N ILE A 47 -2.67 -4.28 -7.84
CA ILE A 47 -1.42 -3.55 -7.62
C ILE A 47 -0.66 -3.50 -8.94
N ILE A 48 -0.45 -2.29 -9.46
CA ILE A 48 0.29 -2.06 -10.69
C ILE A 48 1.63 -1.42 -10.34
N ALA A 49 2.72 -2.13 -10.63
CA ALA A 49 4.08 -1.62 -10.48
C ALA A 49 4.56 -1.00 -11.79
N LYS A 50 5.01 0.26 -11.74
CA LYS A 50 5.66 0.98 -12.82
C LYS A 50 6.97 1.58 -12.31
N GLU A 51 7.83 2.04 -13.22
CA GLU A 51 9.06 2.72 -12.82
C GLU A 51 8.75 3.93 -11.92
N GLY A 52 9.28 3.90 -10.69
CA GLY A 52 9.06 4.94 -9.67
C GLY A 52 7.64 5.04 -9.11
N LYS A 53 6.71 4.13 -9.44
CA LYS A 53 5.30 4.23 -9.03
C LYS A 53 4.70 2.87 -8.65
N LEU A 54 3.94 2.87 -7.56
CA LEU A 54 3.06 1.77 -7.18
C LEU A 54 1.63 2.30 -7.13
N ILE A 55 0.75 1.77 -7.98
CA ILE A 55 -0.65 2.19 -8.07
C ILE A 55 -1.51 1.07 -7.49
N ILE A 56 -2.38 1.42 -6.55
CA ILE A 56 -3.32 0.50 -5.91
C ILE A 56 -4.73 0.92 -6.33
N GLU A 57 -5.46 0.03 -6.97
CA GLU A 57 -6.82 0.26 -7.44
C GLU A 57 -7.75 -0.83 -6.90
N LEU A 58 -9.03 -0.51 -6.68
CA LEU A 58 -10.04 -1.53 -6.38
C LEU A 58 -10.21 -2.41 -7.63
N ALA A 59 -10.22 -3.73 -7.43
CA ALA A 59 -10.55 -4.63 -8.52
C ALA A 59 -12.03 -4.47 -8.90
N LYS A 60 -12.31 -4.48 -10.19
CA LYS A 60 -13.68 -4.48 -10.73
C LYS A 60 -14.35 -5.83 -10.55
#